data_AF-A0A6I2L4C9-F1
#
_entry.id   AF-A0A6I2L4C9-F1
#
_cell.length_a   1.000
_cell.length_b   1.000
_cell.length_c   1.000
_cell.angle_alpha   90.00
_cell.angle_beta   90.00
_cell.angle_gamma   90.00
#
_symmetry.space_group_name_H-M   'P 1'
#
loop_
_entity.id
_entity.type
_entity.pdbx_description
1 polymer ?
#
loop_
_entity_poly.entity_id
_entity_poly.type
_entity_poly.pdbx_seq_one_letter_code
_entity_poly.pdbx_strand_id
1 'polypeptide(L)' 'MKNNEKTVKAWQTKILIDCERILQRQLTDAESSFVRSREGFLALEMIEDTVSQMDTVELTAYLNSGHCG' A
#
# COMPACT_ATOMS: atom_id res chain seq x y z
N MET A 1 -7.63 23.47 3.22
CA MET A 1 -7.05 22.13 3.01
C MET A 1 -6.84 21.44 4.36
N LYS A 2 -7.83 20.69 4.89
CA LYS A 2 -7.70 19.89 6.13
C LYS A 2 -8.46 18.55 6.11
N ASN A 3 -9.21 18.25 5.04
CA ASN A 3 -10.00 17.01 4.95
C ASN A 3 -9.24 15.85 4.29
N ASN A 4 -8.26 16.13 3.43
CA ASN A 4 -7.62 15.09 2.61
C ASN A 4 -6.68 14.19 3.42
N GLU A 5 -5.95 14.75 4.39
CA GLU A 5 -4.96 13.99 5.18
C GLU A 5 -5.59 12.92 6.08
N LYS A 6 -6.78 13.19 6.63
CA LYS A 6 -7.53 12.19 7.41
C LYS A 6 -8.00 11.04 6.54
N THR A 7 -8.42 11.33 5.30
CA THR A 7 -8.87 10.29 4.37
C THR A 7 -7.71 9.46 3.84
N VAL A 8 -6.57 10.09 3.53
CA VAL A 8 -5.34 9.39 3.10
C VAL A 8 -4.86 8.40 4.17
N LYS A 9 -4.83 8.81 5.45
CA LYS A 9 -4.42 7.92 6.55
C LYS A 9 -5.37 6.74 6.74
N ALA A 10 -6.68 6.96 6.64
CA ALA A 10 -7.66 5.89 6.73
C ALA A 10 -7.49 4.89 5.58
N TRP A 11 -7.21 5.37 4.38
CA TRP A 11 -7.01 4.52 3.21
C TRP A 11 -5.70 3.73 3.26
N GLN A 12 -4.60 4.39 3.65
CA GLN A 12 -3.32 3.71 3.92
C GLN A 12 -3.49 2.61 4.97
N THR A 13 -4.30 2.86 6.02
CA THR A 13 -4.58 1.86 7.06
C THR A 13 -5.34 0.66 6.50
N LYS A 14 -6.34 0.90 5.65
CA LYS A 14 -7.07 -0.18 4.96
C LYS A 14 -6.14 -1.01 4.07
N ILE A 15 -5.29 -0.36 3.28
CA ILE A 15 -4.32 -1.05 2.41
C ILE A 15 -3.36 -1.91 3.22
N LEU A 16 -2.84 -1.41 4.36
CA LEU A 16 -1.97 -2.19 5.24
C LEU A 16 -2.69 -3.46 5.75
N ILE A 17 -3.94 -3.33 6.21
CA ILE A 17 -4.75 -4.46 6.69
C ILE A 17 -4.98 -5.49 5.56
N ASP A 18 -5.27 -5.02 4.35
CA ASP A 18 -5.49 -5.89 3.20
C ASP A 18 -4.21 -6.63 2.80
N CYS A 19 -3.06 -5.95 2.80
CA CYS A 19 -1.77 -6.58 2.55
C CYS A 19 -1.44 -7.67 3.59
N GLU A 20 -1.64 -7.42 4.87
CA GLU A 20 -1.41 -8.43 5.92
C GLU A 20 -2.36 -9.62 5.79
N ARG A 21 -3.63 -9.37 5.45
CA ARG A 21 -4.62 -10.41 5.20
C ARG A 21 -4.24 -11.26 4.00
N ILE A 22 -3.74 -10.68 2.91
CA ILE A 22 -3.33 -11.43 1.71
C ILE A 22 -2.07 -12.24 2.00
N LEU A 23 -1.10 -11.64 2.68
CA LEU A 23 0.20 -12.28 2.97
C LEU A 23 0.14 -13.28 4.13
N GLN A 24 -0.94 -13.28 4.91
CA GLN A 24 -1.10 -14.11 6.12
C GLN A 24 0.08 -13.93 7.12
N ARG A 25 0.69 -12.73 7.12
CA ARG A 25 1.77 -12.32 8.03
C ARG A 25 1.71 -10.81 8.23
N GLN A 26 2.39 -10.32 9.26
CA GLN A 26 2.60 -8.88 9.42
C GLN A 26 3.50 -8.31 8.32
N LEU A 27 3.26 -7.05 7.98
CA LEU A 27 4.14 -6.30 7.11
C LEU A 27 5.43 -5.93 7.83
N THR A 28 6.53 -5.95 7.09
CA THR A 28 7.81 -5.41 7.55
C THR A 28 7.77 -3.89 7.59
N ASP A 29 8.74 -3.27 8.27
CA ASP A 29 8.88 -1.81 8.33
C ASP A 29 9.05 -1.20 6.92
N ALA A 30 9.75 -1.89 6.01
CA ALA A 30 9.96 -1.45 4.63
C ALA A 30 8.65 -1.43 3.82
N GLU A 31 7.85 -2.50 3.91
CA GLU A 31 6.57 -2.61 3.21
C GLU A 31 5.54 -1.60 3.75
N SER A 32 5.52 -1.41 5.07
CA SER A 32 4.67 -0.42 5.72
C SER A 32 5.07 1.01 5.33
N SER A 33 6.36 1.28 5.22
CA SER A 33 6.90 2.57 4.80
C SER A 33 6.54 2.87 3.34
N PHE A 34 6.59 1.86 2.46
CA PHE A 34 6.17 2.02 1.06
C PHE A 34 4.73 2.52 0.94
N VAL A 35 3.77 1.86 1.60
CA VAL A 35 2.36 2.25 1.56
C VAL A 35 2.15 3.65 2.17
N ARG A 36 2.86 3.97 3.25
CA ARG A 36 2.76 5.28 3.92
C ARG A 36 3.43 6.42 3.15
N SER A 37 4.41 6.13 2.31
CA SER A 37 5.12 7.12 1.46
C SER A 37 4.26 7.66 0.30
N ARG A 38 3.09 7.04 0.04
CA ARG A 38 2.18 7.45 -1.03
C ARG A 38 1.10 8.37 -0.47
N GLU A 39 1.28 9.67 -0.70
CA GLU A 39 0.39 10.75 -0.22
C GLU A 39 -0.64 11.22 -1.28
N GLY A 40 -0.54 10.74 -2.53
CA GLY A 40 -1.44 11.10 -3.62
C GLY A 40 -2.67 10.19 -3.69
N PHE A 41 -3.88 10.79 -3.66
CA PHE A 41 -5.16 10.08 -3.78
C PHE A 41 -5.23 9.15 -5.02
N LEU A 42 -4.75 9.61 -6.17
CA LEU A 42 -4.65 8.81 -7.41
C LEU A 42 -3.63 7.67 -7.30
N ALA A 43 -2.53 7.88 -6.57
CA ALA A 43 -1.54 6.83 -6.36
C ALA A 43 -2.08 5.71 -5.46
N LEU A 44 -2.89 6.05 -4.45
CA LEU A 44 -3.51 5.07 -3.56
C LEU A 44 -4.64 4.30 -4.24
N GLU A 45 -5.49 4.96 -5.03
CA GLU A 45 -6.55 4.29 -5.81
C GLU A 45 -5.95 3.36 -6.88
N MET A 46 -4.90 3.80 -7.59
CA MET A 46 -4.17 2.94 -8.52
C MET A 46 -3.48 1.77 -7.82
N ILE A 47 -2.91 1.97 -6.62
CA ILE A 47 -2.31 0.89 -5.84
C ILE A 47 -3.39 -0.10 -5.38
N GLU A 48 -4.55 0.36 -4.91
CA GLU A 48 -5.66 -0.51 -4.49
C GLU A 48 -6.17 -1.36 -5.66
N ASP A 49 -6.40 -0.76 -6.83
CA ASP A 49 -6.84 -1.47 -8.03
C ASP A 49 -5.78 -2.49 -8.51
N THR A 50 -4.51 -2.08 -8.55
CA THR A 50 -3.39 -2.92 -8.98
C THR A 50 -3.18 -4.11 -8.03
N VAL A 51 -3.22 -3.89 -6.72
CA VAL A 51 -3.05 -4.95 -5.70
C VAL A 51 -4.20 -5.94 -5.72
N SER A 52 -5.44 -5.49 -6.02
CA SER A 52 -6.62 -6.36 -6.05
C SER A 52 -6.59 -7.41 -7.18
N GLN A 53 -5.76 -7.19 -8.20
CA GLN A 53 -5.68 -8.02 -9.40
C GLN A 53 -4.42 -8.90 -9.45
N MET A 54 -3.46 -8.71 -8.53
CA MET A 54 -2.16 -9.40 -8.52
C MET A 54 -2.16 -10.66 -7.66
N ASP A 55 -1.37 -11.65 -8.08
CA ASP A 55 -1.08 -12.82 -7.26
C ASP A 55 0.02 -12.53 -6.22
N THR A 56 0.29 -13.50 -5.34
CA THR A 56 1.23 -13.31 -4.22
C THR A 56 2.66 -13.02 -4.68
N VAL A 57 3.07 -13.56 -5.82
CA VAL A 57 4.44 -13.39 -6.36
C VAL A 57 4.58 -12.00 -6.97
N GLU A 58 3.61 -11.58 -7.77
CA GLU A 58 3.55 -10.26 -8.41
C GLU A 58 3.48 -9.13 -7.39
N LEU A 59 2.63 -9.29 -6.37
CA LEU A 59 2.50 -8.32 -5.28
C LEU A 59 3.82 -8.14 -4.53
N THR A 60 4.53 -9.24 -4.28
CA THR A 60 5.82 -9.21 -3.57
C THR A 60 6.87 -8.44 -4.39
N ALA A 61 6.95 -8.68 -5.69
CA ALA A 61 7.88 -7.96 -6.57
C ALA A 61 7.53 -6.47 -6.66
N TYR A 62 6.24 -6.14 -6.76
CA TYR A 62 5.75 -4.77 -6.86
C TYR A 62 6.08 -3.95 -5.62
N LEU A 63 5.82 -4.47 -4.41
CA LEU A 63 6.12 -3.77 -3.16
C LEU A 63 7.63 -3.55 -2.93
N ASN A 64 8.48 -4.44 -3.45
CA ASN A 64 9.94 -4.32 -3.34
C ASN A 64 10.58 -3.46 -4.46
N SER A 65 9.84 -3.12 -5.51
CA SER A 65 10.35 -2.32 -6.64
C SER A 65 10.62 -0.85 -6.30
N GLY A 66 10.07 -0.35 -5.19
CA GLY A 66 10.28 1.02 -4.71
C GLY A 66 11.61 1.29 -4.00
N HIS A 67 12.49 0.28 -3.87
CA HIS A 67 13.76 0.38 -3.13
C HIS A 67 14.99 0.71 -4.00
N CYS A 68 14.77 1.26 -5.20
CA CYS A 68 15.81 1.90 -6.01
C CYS A 68 15.48 3.38 -6.16
N GLY A 69 15.94 4.19 -5.20
CA GLY A 69 15.80 5.64 -5.19
C GLY A 69 16.15 6.23 -3.83
#